data_AF-A0A368TFQ4-F1
#
_entry.id   AF-A0A368TFQ4-F1
#
_cell.length_a   1.000
_cell.length_b   1.000
_cell.length_c   1.000
_cell.angle_alpha   90.00
_cell.angle_beta   90.00
_cell.angle_gamma   90.00
#
_symmetry.space_group_name_H-M   'P 1'
#
loop_
_entity.id
_entity.type
_entity.pdbx_description
1 polymer ?
#
loop_
_entity_poly.entity_id
_entity_poly.type
_entity_poly.pdbx_seq_one_letter_code
_entity_poly.pdbx_strand_id
1 'polypeptide(L)' 'MCSRRILHLIRNANPENANRYTHLRWAKVFTQQADRLLTEVVECIGLKLDMLTIYDIYLGQGCDPNVKRVRLMERWVT' A
#
# COMPACT_ATOMS: atom_id res chain seq x y z
N MET A 1 -5.55 -2.60 -6.36
CA MET A 1 -6.65 -1.62 -6.49
C MET A 1 -7.94 -2.32 -6.95
N CYS A 2 -9.08 -2.31 -6.24
CA CYS A 2 -10.35 -2.95 -6.69
C CYS A 2 -11.17 -2.09 -7.66
N SER A 3 -11.06 -2.34 -8.98
CA SER A 3 -11.86 -1.73 -10.06
C SER A 3 -13.29 -1.32 -9.67
N ARG A 4 -13.80 -0.16 -10.15
CA ARG A 4 -15.20 0.24 -9.94
C ARG A 4 -16.20 -0.76 -10.51
N ARG A 5 -15.86 -1.50 -11.57
CA ARG A 5 -16.68 -2.64 -12.05
C ARG A 5 -16.66 -3.78 -11.05
N ILE A 6 -15.52 -4.09 -10.43
CA ILE A 6 -15.43 -5.06 -9.32
C ILE A 6 -16.19 -4.55 -8.09
N LEU A 7 -16.07 -3.26 -7.76
CA LEU A 7 -16.76 -2.65 -6.65
C LEU A 7 -18.28 -2.62 -6.90
N HIS A 8 -18.71 -2.38 -8.13
CA HIS A 8 -20.10 -2.37 -8.55
C HIS A 8 -20.66 -3.79 -8.62
N LEU A 9 -19.88 -4.77 -9.10
CA LEU A 9 -20.20 -6.20 -8.98
C LEU A 9 -20.33 -6.61 -7.51
N ILE A 10 -19.42 -6.20 -6.64
CA ILE A 10 -19.46 -6.47 -5.20
C ILE A 10 -20.65 -5.76 -4.53
N ARG A 11 -20.94 -4.51 -4.91
CA ARG A 11 -22.10 -3.76 -4.42
C ARG A 11 -23.40 -4.39 -4.86
N ASN A 12 -23.48 -4.87 -6.10
CA ASN A 12 -24.66 -5.52 -6.65
C ASN A 12 -24.82 -6.95 -6.08
N ALA A 13 -23.72 -7.63 -5.77
CA ALA A 13 -23.75 -8.95 -5.11
C ALA A 13 -24.01 -8.88 -3.59
N ASN A 14 -23.74 -7.75 -2.93
CA ASN A 14 -23.92 -7.57 -1.49
C ASN A 14 -24.35 -6.13 -1.14
N PRO A 15 -25.59 -5.74 -1.46
CA PRO A 15 -26.05 -4.37 -1.37
C PRO A 15 -26.20 -3.85 0.06
N GLU A 16 -26.69 -4.66 1.00
CA GLU A 16 -26.88 -4.25 2.41
C GLU A 16 -25.57 -3.84 3.10
N ASN A 17 -24.43 -4.39 2.67
CA ASN A 17 -23.11 -4.17 3.28
C ASN A 17 -22.14 -3.31 2.44
N ALA A 18 -22.63 -2.69 1.37
CA ALA A 18 -21.87 -1.91 0.39
C ALA A 18 -21.02 -0.78 1.00
N ASN A 19 -21.52 -0.16 2.07
CA ASN A 19 -20.90 0.92 2.84
C ASN A 19 -19.63 0.52 3.61
N ARG A 20 -19.40 -0.78 3.83
CA ARG A 20 -18.20 -1.30 4.49
C ARG A 20 -17.01 -1.51 3.54
N TYR A 21 -17.20 -1.38 2.22
CA TYR A 21 -16.12 -1.56 1.21
C TYR A 21 -15.27 -0.30 0.94
N THR A 22 -15.48 0.77 1.70
CA THR A 22 -15.22 2.13 1.22
C THR A 22 -13.83 2.72 1.54
N HIS A 23 -13.04 2.21 2.51
CA HIS A 23 -11.64 2.67 2.72
C HIS A 23 -10.67 1.59 3.23
N LEU A 24 -11.09 0.73 4.18
CA LEU A 24 -10.23 -0.32 4.77
C LEU A 24 -9.92 -1.50 3.84
N ARG A 25 -10.88 -1.89 2.97
CA ARG A 25 -10.70 -3.07 2.09
C ARG A 25 -9.66 -2.85 1.00
N TRP A 26 -9.39 -1.61 0.67
CA TRP A 26 -8.43 -1.22 -0.32
C TRP A 26 -7.02 -1.05 0.23
N ALA A 27 -6.92 -0.44 1.41
CA ALA A 27 -5.68 -0.43 2.18
C ALA A 27 -5.16 -1.86 2.41
N LYS A 28 -6.05 -2.83 2.69
CA LYS A 28 -5.69 -4.24 2.92
C LYS A 28 -5.24 -4.97 1.65
N VAL A 29 -5.94 -4.77 0.52
CA VAL A 29 -5.49 -5.33 -0.78
C VAL A 29 -4.15 -4.74 -1.17
N PHE A 30 -3.92 -3.45 -0.90
CA PHE A 30 -2.65 -2.80 -1.16
C PHE A 30 -1.54 -3.34 -0.26
N THR A 31 -1.72 -3.43 1.06
CA THR A 31 -0.70 -3.97 1.96
C THR A 31 -0.36 -5.43 1.68
N GLN A 32 -1.34 -6.26 1.29
CA GLN A 32 -1.09 -7.67 0.93
C GLN A 32 -0.30 -7.84 -0.37
N GLN A 33 -0.41 -6.90 -1.31
CA GLN A 33 0.27 -6.96 -2.59
C GLN A 33 1.50 -6.06 -2.64
N ALA A 34 1.68 -5.17 -1.66
CA ALA A 34 2.73 -4.17 -1.65
C ALA A 34 4.12 -4.78 -1.73
N ASP A 35 4.36 -5.84 -0.95
CA ASP A 35 5.66 -6.53 -0.94
C ASP A 35 5.98 -7.15 -2.31
N ARG A 36 5.05 -7.92 -2.88
CA ARG A 36 5.20 -8.49 -4.22
C ARG A 36 5.39 -7.42 -5.30
N LEU A 37 4.60 -6.35 -5.25
CA LEU A 37 4.71 -5.23 -6.19
C LEU A 37 6.05 -4.52 -6.05
N LEU A 38 6.54 -4.34 -4.82
CA LEU A 38 7.84 -3.74 -4.56
C LEU A 38 8.96 -4.61 -5.14
N THR A 39 8.91 -5.92 -4.92
CA THR A 39 9.86 -6.89 -5.49
C THR A 39 9.87 -6.83 -7.01
N GLU A 40 8.69 -6.94 -7.65
CA GLU A 40 8.59 -6.90 -9.12
C GLU A 40 9.11 -5.58 -9.72
N VAL A 41 8.89 -4.44 -9.05
CA VAL A 41 9.39 -3.13 -9.50
C VAL A 41 10.92 -3.02 -9.37
N VAL A 42 11.47 -3.44 -8.25
CA VAL A 42 12.92 -3.38 -7.99
C VAL A 42 13.68 -4.31 -8.93
N GLU A 43 13.16 -5.52 -9.16
CA GLU A 43 13.74 -6.47 -10.13
C GLU A 43 13.68 -5.94 -11.57
N CYS A 44 12.60 -5.24 -11.95
CA CYS A 44 12.45 -4.67 -13.28
C CYS A 44 13.54 -3.63 -13.63
N ILE A 45 14.13 -2.95 -12.63
CA ILE A 45 15.22 -1.98 -12.85
C ILE A 45 16.61 -2.61 -12.67
N GLY A 46 16.70 -3.94 -12.59
CA GLY A 46 17.95 -4.68 -12.44
C GLY A 46 18.54 -4.63 -11.02
N LEU A 47 17.73 -4.20 -10.03
CA LEU A 47 18.11 -4.23 -8.63
C LEU A 47 17.52 -5.47 -7.95
N LYS A 48 18.14 -5.89 -6.85
CA LYS A 48 17.61 -6.96 -6.00
C LYS A 48 16.97 -6.34 -4.78
N LEU A 49 15.77 -6.78 -4.40
CA LEU A 49 15.16 -6.36 -3.14
C LEU A 49 15.86 -7.05 -1.95
N ASP A 50 17.01 -6.53 -1.56
CA ASP A 50 17.78 -6.96 -0.39
C ASP A 50 17.75 -5.92 0.73
N MET A 51 18.37 -6.24 1.87
CA MET A 51 18.32 -5.39 3.07
C MET A 51 18.91 -3.99 2.85
N LEU A 52 19.94 -3.84 2.00
CA LEU A 52 20.54 -2.54 1.69
C LEU A 52 19.62 -1.71 0.80
N THR A 53 19.01 -2.35 -0.20
CA THR A 53 18.04 -1.69 -1.08
C THR A 53 16.81 -1.23 -0.30
N ILE A 54 16.31 -2.07 0.62
CA ILE A 54 15.22 -1.68 1.54
C ILE A 54 15.65 -0.49 2.41
N TYR A 55 16.85 -0.52 2.98
CA TYR A 55 17.39 0.57 3.78
C TYR A 55 17.46 1.89 3.01
N ASP A 56 17.97 1.89 1.78
CA ASP A 56 18.06 3.07 0.92
C ASP A 56 16.68 3.61 0.54
N ILE A 57 15.69 2.73 0.30
CA ILE A 57 14.30 3.11 0.06
C ILE A 57 13.72 3.84 1.29
N TYR A 58 13.94 3.32 2.50
CA TYR A 58 13.48 3.97 3.73
C TYR A 58 14.18 5.31 3.99
N LEU A 59 15.48 5.41 3.73
CA LEU A 59 16.20 6.70 3.79
C LEU A 59 15.59 7.72 2.84
N GLY A 60 15.31 7.32 1.59
CA GLY A 60 14.68 8.17 0.58
C GLY A 60 13.27 8.64 0.95
N GLN A 61 12.49 7.80 1.66
CA GLN A 61 11.17 8.21 2.17
C GLN A 61 11.25 9.40 3.15
N GLY A 62 12.35 9.52 3.89
CA GLY A 62 12.58 10.67 4.78
C GLY A 62 12.70 12.01 4.05
N CYS A 63 13.01 11.98 2.75
CA CYS A 63 13.07 13.17 1.90
C CYS A 63 11.72 13.51 1.25
N ASP A 64 10.70 12.67 1.35
CA ASP A 64 9.38 12.93 0.75
C ASP A 64 8.66 14.06 1.52
N PRO A 65 8.39 15.22 0.89
CA PRO A 65 7.72 16.33 1.55
C PRO A 65 6.29 16.01 2.01
N ASN A 66 5.68 14.93 1.51
CA ASN A 66 4.36 14.44 1.90
C ASN A 66 4.40 13.58 3.19
N VAL A 67 5.57 13.12 3.62
CA VAL A 67 5.81 12.40 4.88
C VAL A 67 6.01 13.43 6.01
N LYS A 68 5.02 14.30 6.21
CA LYS A 68 4.93 15.26 7.33
C LYS A 68 3.65 15.10 8.13
N ARG A 69 3.05 13.91 8.09
CA ARG A 69 1.77 13.65 8.75
C ARG A 69 2.02 13.06 10.12
N VAL A 70 2.15 13.93 11.12
CA VAL A 70 2.28 13.57 12.56
C VAL A 70 1.25 12.52 13.00
N ARG A 71 0.02 12.57 12.46
CA ARG A 71 -1.05 11.60 12.76
C ARG A 71 -0.87 10.19 12.16
N LEU A 72 0.06 10.01 11.22
CA LEU A 72 0.33 8.75 10.52
C LEU A 72 1.68 8.15 10.90
N MET A 73 2.46 8.83 11.75
CA MET A 73 3.72 8.32 12.27
C MET A 73 3.45 7.63 13.61
N GLU A 74 3.54 6.30 13.64
CA GLU A 74 3.72 5.60 14.91
C GLU A 74 5.04 6.04 15.53
N ARG A 75 5.09 6.13 16.86
CA ARG A 75 6.36 6.38 17.56
C ARG A 75 7.32 5.25 17.22
N TRP A 76 8.38 5.58 16.50
CA TRP A 76 9.46 4.65 16.20
C TRP A 76 10.17 4.30 17.50
N VAL A 77 9.89 3.09 18.02
CA VAL A 77 10.52 2.40 19.16
C VAL A 77 10.59 3.22 20.46
N THR A 78 9.97 2.72 21.52
CA THR A 78 10.20 3.24 22.88
C THR A 78 11.36 2.50 23.52
#